data_AF-A0A951Z5Q5-F1
#
_entry.id   AF-A0A951Z5Q5-F1
#
_cell.length_a   1.000
_cell.length_b   1.000
_cell.length_c   1.000
_cell.angle_alpha   90.00
_cell.angle_beta   90.00
_cell.angle_gamma   90.00
#
_symmetry.space_group_name_H-M   'P 1'
#
loop_
_entity.id
_entity.type
_entity.pdbx_description
1 polymer ?
#
loop_
_entity_poly.entity_id
_entity_poly.type
_entity_poly.pdbx_seq_one_letter_code
_entity_poly.pdbx_strand_id
1 'polypeptide(L)'
;MASAYHRLGEAASEAGPLDAKARALAKLALSVGARMEGAVRSHTRKCLQAGANAEEIRHVVLLSTTTIGFPNMMAALAWVDGVLEPASE
;
A
#
# COMPACT_ATOMS: atom_id res chain seq x y z
N MET A 1 19.34 -14.39 7.25
CA MET A 1 18.02 -14.42 6.57
C MET A 1 17.50 -13.01 6.26
N ALA A 2 17.32 -12.15 7.27
CA ALA A 2 16.76 -10.80 7.09
C ALA A 2 17.51 -9.92 6.04
N SER A 3 18.86 -9.91 6.06
CA SER A 3 19.66 -9.16 5.08
C SER A 3 19.52 -9.68 3.63
N ALA A 4 19.37 -11.00 3.43
CA ALA A 4 19.17 -11.56 2.10
C ALA A 4 17.78 -11.19 1.55
N TYR A 5 16.75 -11.25 2.39
CA TYR A 5 15.40 -10.85 2.02
C TYR A 5 15.31 -9.35 1.68
N HIS A 6 16.00 -8.50 2.44
CA HIS A 6 16.04 -7.07 2.17
C HIS A 6 16.69 -6.75 0.82
N ARG A 7 17.86 -7.34 0.53
CA ARG A 7 18.56 -7.16 -0.75
C ARG A 7 17.73 -7.62 -1.95
N LEU A 8 17.00 -8.74 -1.81
CA LEU A 8 16.07 -9.19 -2.83
C LEU A 8 14.96 -8.16 -3.07
N GLY A 9 14.41 -7.57 -2.02
CA GLY A 9 13.38 -6.53 -2.11
C GLY A 9 13.86 -5.24 -2.79
N GLU A 10 15.11 -4.84 -2.55
CA GLU A 10 15.75 -3.69 -3.22
C GLU A 10 15.96 -3.98 -4.70
N ALA A 11 16.64 -5.08 -5.03
CA ALA A 11 16.88 -5.49 -6.41
C ALA A 11 15.57 -5.61 -7.22
N ALA A 12 14.52 -6.21 -6.65
CA ALA A 12 13.22 -6.29 -7.29
C ALA A 12 12.55 -4.91 -7.49
N SER A 13 12.83 -3.94 -6.62
CA SER A 13 12.31 -2.58 -6.75
C SER A 13 13.07 -1.78 -7.82
N GLU A 14 14.35 -2.06 -8.03
CA GLU A 14 15.22 -1.39 -9.00
C GLU A 14 15.17 -1.99 -10.41
N ALA A 15 14.67 -3.22 -10.55
CA ALA A 15 14.68 -3.97 -11.81
C ALA A 15 13.72 -3.43 -12.90
N GLY A 16 12.88 -2.43 -12.60
CA GLY A 16 11.80 -2.00 -13.49
C GLY A 16 11.71 -0.48 -13.67
N PRO A 17 10.93 -0.02 -14.66
CA PRO A 17 10.85 1.38 -15.06
C PRO A 17 9.97 2.25 -14.13
N LEU A 18 9.32 1.64 -13.14
CA LEU A 18 8.41 2.35 -12.24
C LEU A 18 9.19 3.21 -11.26
N ASP A 19 8.76 4.45 -11.06
CA ASP A 19 9.32 5.33 -10.04
C ASP A 19 8.96 4.86 -8.61
N ALA A 20 9.53 5.53 -7.60
CA ALA A 20 9.32 5.16 -6.20
C ALA A 20 7.85 5.21 -5.77
N LYS A 21 7.09 6.22 -6.23
CA LYS A 21 5.69 6.40 -5.88
C LYS A 21 4.82 5.31 -6.51
N ALA A 22 5.00 5.04 -7.80
CA ALA A 22 4.31 3.99 -8.54
C ALA A 22 4.58 2.61 -7.92
N ARG A 23 5.82 2.30 -7.55
CA ARG A 23 6.16 1.04 -6.85
C ARG A 23 5.49 0.93 -5.48
N ALA A 24 5.44 2.03 -4.71
CA ALA A 24 4.80 2.03 -3.41
C ALA A 24 3.29 1.77 -3.52
N LEU A 25 2.61 2.49 -4.43
CA LEU A 25 1.18 2.32 -4.71
C LEU A 25 0.86 0.92 -5.25
N ALA A 26 1.70 0.36 -6.12
CA ALA A 26 1.55 -1.02 -6.59
C ALA A 26 1.64 -2.03 -5.44
N LYS A 27 2.61 -1.88 -4.53
CA LYS A 27 2.74 -2.75 -3.35
C LYS A 27 1.58 -2.57 -2.36
N LEU A 28 1.03 -1.36 -2.24
CA LEU A 28 -0.22 -1.14 -1.50
C LEU A 28 -1.38 -1.91 -2.14
N ALA A 29 -1.57 -1.79 -3.46
CA ALA A 29 -2.63 -2.52 -4.18
C ALA A 29 -2.50 -4.05 -3.99
N LEU A 30 -1.28 -4.59 -4.05
CA LEU A 30 -1.01 -6.01 -3.78
C LEU A 30 -1.37 -6.39 -2.33
N SER A 31 -1.06 -5.53 -1.36
CA SER A 31 -1.41 -5.75 0.06
C SER A 31 -2.92 -5.73 0.29
N VAL A 32 -3.64 -4.82 -0.40
CA VAL A 32 -5.10 -4.74 -0.40
C VAL A 32 -5.71 -5.99 -1.01
N GLY A 33 -5.25 -6.40 -2.19
CA GLY A 33 -5.72 -7.61 -2.87
C GLY A 33 -5.45 -8.90 -2.07
N ALA A 34 -4.32 -8.97 -1.38
CA ALA A 34 -3.98 -10.06 -0.47
C ALA A 34 -4.72 -10.00 0.88
N ARG A 35 -5.45 -8.91 1.15
CA ARG A 35 -6.19 -8.66 2.40
C ARG A 35 -5.34 -8.76 3.67
N MET A 36 -4.10 -8.27 3.58
CA MET A 36 -3.13 -8.33 4.68
C MET A 36 -3.11 -6.98 5.42
N GLU A 37 -3.88 -6.82 6.49
CA GLU A 37 -4.01 -5.55 7.23
C GLU A 37 -2.65 -4.92 7.60
N GLY A 38 -1.75 -5.69 8.23
CA GLY A 38 -0.43 -5.18 8.61
C GLY A 38 0.41 -4.71 7.42
N ALA A 39 0.28 -5.39 6.27
CA ALA A 39 0.94 -4.99 5.04
C ALA A 39 0.31 -3.74 4.44
N VAL A 40 -1.03 -3.62 4.42
CA VAL A 40 -1.76 -2.42 3.99
C VAL A 40 -1.28 -1.22 4.80
N ARG A 41 -1.33 -1.30 6.13
CA ARG A 41 -0.87 -0.20 7.01
C ARG A 41 0.60 0.18 6.79
N SER A 42 1.47 -0.82 6.64
CA SER A 42 2.90 -0.61 6.35
C SER A 42 3.12 0.06 4.99
N HIS A 43 2.41 -0.39 3.96
CA HIS A 43 2.52 0.14 2.61
C HIS A 43 1.86 1.51 2.45
N THR A 44 0.83 1.85 3.24
CA THR A 44 0.29 3.22 3.33
C THR A 44 1.38 4.20 3.76
N ARG A 45 2.11 3.91 4.84
CA ARG A 45 3.24 4.76 5.28
C ARG A 45 4.34 4.88 4.23
N LYS A 46 4.67 3.78 3.54
CA LYS A 46 5.66 3.78 2.46
C LYS A 46 5.19 4.60 1.25
N CYS A 47 3.89 4.63 0.95
CA CYS A 47 3.33 5.50 -0.08
C CYS A 47 3.52 6.97 0.28
N LEU A 48 3.21 7.36 1.52
CA LEU A 48 3.44 8.72 2.01
C LEU A 48 4.92 9.11 1.94
N GLN A 49 5.82 8.23 2.38
CA GLN A 49 7.28 8.44 2.29
C GLN A 49 7.77 8.57 0.84
N ALA A 50 7.10 7.92 -0.12
CA ALA A 50 7.40 8.02 -1.54
C ALA A 50 6.73 9.23 -2.22
N GLY A 51 6.08 10.11 -1.46
CA GLY A 51 5.46 11.34 -1.96
C GLY A 51 4.06 11.16 -2.52
N ALA A 52 3.39 10.03 -2.26
CA ALA A 52 1.96 9.91 -2.54
C ALA A 52 1.13 10.72 -1.54
N ASN A 53 0.04 11.31 -2.00
CA ASN A 53 -0.92 11.98 -1.12
C ASN A 53 -2.05 11.03 -0.68
N ALA A 54 -2.86 11.47 0.28
CA ALA A 54 -3.98 10.69 0.83
C ALA A 54 -5.03 10.30 -0.24
N GLU A 55 -5.30 11.19 -1.20
CA GLU A 55 -6.27 10.95 -2.28
C GLU A 55 -5.79 9.85 -3.22
N GLU A 56 -4.51 9.84 -3.61
CA GLU A 56 -3.90 8.80 -4.43
C GLU A 56 -3.99 7.42 -3.75
N ILE A 57 -3.72 7.38 -2.44
CA ILE A 57 -3.79 6.16 -1.63
C ILE A 57 -5.23 5.64 -1.54
N ARG A 58 -6.20 6.52 -1.21
CA ARG A 58 -7.62 6.16 -1.16
C ARG A 58 -8.13 5.71 -2.53
N HIS A 59 -7.69 6.35 -3.60
CA HIS A 59 -8.06 5.97 -4.95
C HIS A 59 -7.59 4.55 -5.29
N VAL A 60 -6.36 4.15 -4.93
CA VAL A 60 -5.90 2.76 -5.10
C VAL A 60 -6.80 1.76 -4.37
N VAL A 61 -7.26 2.08 -3.17
CA VAL A 61 -8.22 1.23 -2.45
C VAL A 61 -9.55 1.17 -3.18
N LEU A 62 -10.09 2.30 -3.61
CA LEU A 62 -11.37 2.37 -4.35
C LEU A 62 -11.34 1.56 -5.64
N LEU A 63 -10.22 1.56 -6.38
CA LEU A 63 -10.04 0.74 -7.59
C LEU A 63 -10.19 -0.76 -7.33
N SER A 64 -9.98 -1.21 -6.08
CA SER A 64 -10.14 -2.61 -5.71
C SER A 64 -11.62 -3.05 -5.60
N THR A 65 -12.58 -2.11 -5.57
CA THR A 65 -14.03 -2.39 -5.40
C THR A 65 -14.56 -3.44 -6.39
N THR A 66 -14.21 -3.32 -7.67
CA THR A 66 -14.67 -4.26 -8.71
C THR A 66 -13.79 -5.50 -8.84
N THR A 67 -12.62 -5.52 -8.21
CA THR A 67 -11.66 -6.62 -8.26
C THR A 67 -11.85 -7.60 -7.11
N ILE A 68 -12.03 -7.09 -5.89
CA ILE A 68 -12.16 -7.89 -4.66
C ILE A 68 -13.51 -7.71 -3.94
N GLY A 69 -14.41 -6.88 -4.49
CA GLY A 69 -15.74 -6.64 -3.95
C GLY A 69 -15.80 -5.53 -2.90
N PHE A 70 -16.97 -4.89 -2.79
CA PHE A 70 -17.22 -3.76 -1.90
C PHE A 70 -16.86 -4.01 -0.41
N PRO A 71 -17.22 -5.16 0.22
CA PRO A 71 -16.89 -5.37 1.63
C PRO A 71 -15.39 -5.43 1.91
N ASN A 72 -14.61 -6.03 0.99
CA ASN A 72 -13.16 -6.14 1.16
C ASN A 72 -12.46 -4.81 0.91
N MET A 73 -12.95 -4.03 -0.07
CA MET A 73 -12.48 -2.67 -0.29
C MET A 73 -12.73 -1.79 0.94
N MET A 74 -13.93 -1.83 1.53
CA MET A 74 -14.27 -1.03 2.72
C MET A 74 -13.38 -1.38 3.92
N ALA A 75 -13.07 -2.66 4.13
CA ALA A 75 -12.14 -3.08 5.18
C ALA A 75 -10.73 -2.50 4.94
N ALA A 76 -10.24 -2.57 3.69
CA ALA A 76 -8.96 -1.98 3.33
C ALA A 76 -8.93 -0.46 3.50
N LEU A 77 -10.04 0.22 3.19
CA LEU A 77 -10.18 1.66 3.37
C LEU A 77 -10.04 2.04 4.84
N ALA A 78 -10.71 1.31 5.75
CA ALA A 78 -10.58 1.53 7.19
C ALA A 78 -9.14 1.35 7.70
N TRP A 79 -8.38 0.38 7.17
CA TRP A 79 -6.98 0.19 7.54
C TRP A 79 -6.07 1.32 7.04
N VAL A 80 -6.34 1.82 5.83
CA VAL A 80 -5.64 2.97 5.25
C VAL A 80 -5.95 4.24 6.04
N ASP A 81 -7.22 4.52 6.30
CA ASP A 81 -7.66 5.73 7.01
C ASP A 81 -7.11 5.74 8.44
N GLY A 82 -7.06 4.60 9.12
CA GLY A 82 -6.39 4.50 10.44
C GLY A 82 -4.88 4.80 10.42
N VAL A 83 -4.25 4.93 9.25
CA VAL A 83 -2.86 5.43 9.11
C VAL A 83 -2.82 6.90 8.67
N LEU A 84 -3.76 7.32 7.83
CA LEU A 84 -3.84 8.71 7.32
C LEU A 84 -4.38 9.68 8.37
N GLU A 85 -5.30 9.21 9.20
CA GLU A 85 -5.98 9.95 10.25
C GLU A 85 -5.79 9.19 11.57
N PRO A 86 -4.55 9.11 12.10
CA PRO A 86 -4.33 8.51 13.40
C PRO A 86 -5.17 9.28 14.41
N ALA A 87 -5.90 8.56 15.27
CA ALA A 87 -6.73 9.16 16.31
C ALA A 87 -5.88 10.21 17.06
N SER A 88 -6.38 11.44 17.10
CA SER A 88 -5.81 12.50 17.93
C SER A 88 -5.92 12.05 19.39
N GLU A 89 -4.80 11.68 19.99
CA GLU A 89 -4.62 11.63 21.45
C GLU A 89 -4.54 13.04 22.04
#